data_AF-A0A2D5EQK2-F1
#
_entry.id   AF-A0A2D5EQK2-F1
#
_cell.length_a   1.000
_cell.length_b   1.000
_cell.length_c   1.000
_cell.angle_alpha   90.00
_cell.angle_beta   90.00
_cell.angle_gamma   90.00
#
_symmetry.space_group_name_H-M   'P 1'
#
loop_
_entity.id
_entity.type
_entity.pdbx_description
1 polymer ?
#
loop_
_entity_poly.entity_id
_entity_poly.type
_entity_poly.pdbx_seq_one_letter_code
_entity_poly.pdbx_strand_id
1 'polypeptide(L)'
;MTPSSSIAADPKRNRFFAIYLSSLAVLGLGLIWAGATLGWGGWAYGLGGFLLVAGAGGGISMLVTGGAGKVSCPRCGHASEVLHISQERVLECAGCGEWLEGAREMSVVPPDRVAEKPCFTCPLPEGQLRWVRQEGALLCPTCGARAERMKTIEGASAVGTAASLVSPVSVQRVTEVDVPVCPEHEDGIWLLVLPDGKKLAFRSIYYMRLFRQLNGV
;
A
#
# COMPACT_ATOMS: atom_id res chain seq x y z
N MET A 1 -27.76 -2.13 -6.20
CA MET A 1 -26.55 -2.92 -6.50
C MET A 1 -25.44 -1.95 -6.80
N THR A 2 -24.32 -2.00 -6.07
CA THR A 2 -23.16 -1.16 -6.34
C THR A 2 -22.49 -1.65 -7.61
N PRO A 3 -22.16 -0.78 -8.58
CA PRO A 3 -21.53 -1.22 -9.82
C PRO A 3 -20.16 -1.85 -9.51
N SER A 4 -19.90 -3.02 -10.10
CA SER A 4 -18.68 -3.81 -9.91
C SER A 4 -18.04 -4.17 -11.25
N SER A 5 -16.77 -4.55 -11.20
CA SER A 5 -15.95 -4.93 -12.34
C SER A 5 -15.07 -6.11 -11.95
N SER A 6 -14.95 -7.12 -12.82
CA SER A 6 -14.03 -8.24 -12.58
C SER A 6 -12.60 -7.88 -12.96
N ILE A 7 -11.64 -8.42 -12.22
CA ILE A 7 -10.22 -8.30 -12.55
C ILE A 7 -9.87 -9.35 -13.59
N ALA A 8 -9.45 -8.91 -14.78
CA ALA A 8 -8.94 -9.77 -15.82
C ALA A 8 -7.44 -10.05 -15.59
N ALA A 9 -7.00 -11.30 -15.71
CA ALA A 9 -5.59 -11.63 -15.66
C ALA A 9 -4.82 -10.96 -16.81
N ASP A 10 -3.60 -10.48 -16.57
CA ASP A 10 -2.71 -9.98 -17.62
C ASP A 10 -1.73 -11.08 -18.03
N PRO A 11 -2.02 -11.86 -19.09
CA PRO A 11 -1.18 -13.00 -19.46
C PRO A 11 0.22 -12.57 -19.91
N LYS A 12 0.39 -11.36 -20.46
CA LYS A 12 1.69 -10.85 -20.91
C LYS A 12 2.59 -10.57 -19.70
N ARG A 13 2.08 -9.86 -18.69
CA ARG A 13 2.84 -9.58 -17.45
C ARG A 13 3.06 -10.85 -16.63
N ASN A 14 2.07 -11.73 -16.55
CA ASN A 14 2.23 -13.00 -15.85
C ASN A 14 3.30 -13.88 -16.47
N ARG A 15 3.35 -13.96 -17.80
CA ARG A 15 4.42 -14.66 -18.51
C ARG A 15 5.79 -14.03 -18.25
N PHE A 16 5.89 -12.71 -18.25
CA PHE A 16 7.13 -12.01 -17.91
C PHE A 16 7.62 -12.37 -16.50
N PHE A 17 6.75 -12.25 -15.49
CA PHE A 17 7.13 -12.59 -14.12
C PHE A 17 7.49 -14.07 -13.96
N ALA A 18 6.74 -14.97 -14.62
CA ALA A 18 7.06 -16.40 -14.62
C ALA A 18 8.47 -16.66 -15.16
N ILE A 19 8.83 -16.10 -16.33
CA ILE A 19 10.16 -16.24 -16.93
C ILE A 19 11.23 -15.66 -16.00
N TYR A 20 10.99 -14.47 -15.44
CA TYR A 20 11.93 -13.80 -14.54
C TYR A 20 12.21 -14.65 -13.29
N LEU A 21 11.15 -15.11 -12.61
CA LEU A 21 11.25 -15.91 -11.39
C LEU A 21 11.86 -17.29 -11.66
N SER A 22 11.52 -17.95 -12.76
CA SER A 22 12.16 -19.20 -13.18
C SER A 22 13.65 -19.00 -13.48
N SER A 23 14.03 -17.88 -14.11
CA SER A 23 15.43 -17.57 -14.39
C SER A 23 16.23 -17.38 -13.09
N LEU A 24 15.68 -16.68 -12.10
CA LEU A 24 16.30 -16.56 -10.77
C LEU A 24 16.51 -17.93 -10.10
N ALA A 25 15.51 -18.81 -10.16
CA ALA A 25 15.62 -20.14 -9.58
C ALA A 25 16.70 -20.99 -10.28
N VAL A 26 16.75 -20.98 -11.62
CA VAL A 26 17.76 -21.71 -12.39
C VAL A 26 19.17 -21.16 -12.14
N LEU A 27 19.34 -19.83 -12.09
CA LEU A 27 20.61 -19.20 -11.74
C LEU A 27 21.05 -19.56 -10.32
N GLY A 28 20.11 -19.57 -9.37
CA GLY A 28 20.38 -19.99 -7.99
C GLY A 28 20.88 -21.42 -7.90
N LEU A 29 20.21 -22.36 -8.58
CA LEU A 29 20.64 -23.76 -8.67
C LEU A 29 22.01 -23.91 -9.36
N GLY A 30 22.23 -23.18 -10.46
CA GLY A 30 23.49 -23.18 -11.17
C GLY A 30 24.66 -22.69 -10.32
N LEU A 31 24.46 -21.62 -9.54
CA LEU A 31 25.46 -21.10 -8.61
C LEU A 31 25.77 -22.08 -7.47
N ILE A 32 24.76 -22.73 -6.90
CA ILE A 32 24.95 -23.75 -5.86
C ILE A 32 25.77 -24.92 -6.44
N TRP A 33 25.44 -25.38 -7.63
CA TRP A 33 26.13 -26.48 -8.29
C TRP A 33 27.57 -26.12 -8.67
N ALA A 34 27.80 -24.95 -9.25
CA ALA A 34 29.13 -24.43 -9.55
C ALA A 34 29.96 -24.24 -8.27
N GLY A 35 29.33 -23.74 -7.19
CA GLY A 35 29.98 -23.59 -5.90
C GLY A 35 30.42 -24.91 -5.27
N ALA A 36 29.59 -25.95 -5.40
CA ALA A 36 29.91 -27.30 -4.92
C ALA A 36 31.05 -27.96 -5.72
N THR A 37 31.13 -27.71 -7.03
CA THR A 37 32.14 -28.32 -7.91
C THR A 37 33.47 -27.58 -7.88
N LEU A 38 33.45 -26.24 -7.79
CA LEU A 38 34.64 -25.38 -7.84
C LEU A 38 35.14 -24.96 -6.45
N GLY A 39 34.48 -25.38 -5.38
CA GLY A 39 34.90 -25.07 -4.00
C GLY A 39 34.77 -23.61 -3.62
N TRP A 40 33.83 -22.85 -4.21
CA TRP A 40 33.63 -21.42 -3.92
C TRP A 40 33.09 -21.13 -2.51
N GLY A 41 32.78 -22.17 -1.74
CA GLY A 41 32.42 -22.07 -0.33
C GLY A 41 31.11 -21.33 -0.08
N GLY A 42 31.01 -20.68 1.09
CA GLY A 42 29.75 -20.12 1.60
C GLY A 42 29.09 -19.07 0.70
N TRP A 43 29.85 -18.33 -0.11
CA TRP A 43 29.30 -17.29 -0.99
C TRP A 43 28.38 -17.84 -2.07
N ALA A 44 28.75 -18.97 -2.69
CA ALA A 44 27.95 -19.59 -3.73
C ALA A 44 26.64 -20.17 -3.17
N TYR A 45 26.70 -20.79 -1.98
CA TYR A 45 25.51 -21.30 -1.30
C TYR A 45 24.59 -20.17 -0.80
N GLY A 46 25.15 -19.10 -0.25
CA GLY A 46 24.39 -17.96 0.24
C GLY A 46 23.64 -17.25 -0.89
N LEU A 47 24.36 -16.80 -1.92
CA LEU A 47 23.74 -16.10 -3.06
C LEU A 47 22.84 -17.03 -3.87
N GLY A 48 23.30 -18.24 -4.15
CA GLY A 48 22.53 -19.22 -4.92
C GLY A 48 21.25 -19.65 -4.19
N GLY A 49 21.32 -19.86 -2.87
CA GLY A 49 20.17 -20.15 -2.02
C GLY A 49 19.17 -19.00 -1.99
N PHE A 50 19.64 -17.76 -1.84
CA PHE A 50 18.79 -16.57 -1.90
C PHE A 50 18.04 -16.46 -3.23
N LEU A 51 18.74 -16.60 -4.36
CA LEU A 51 18.13 -16.53 -5.69
C LEU A 51 17.11 -17.64 -5.92
N LEU A 52 17.41 -18.86 -5.45
CA LEU A 52 16.49 -19.98 -5.52
C LEU A 52 15.21 -19.73 -4.72
N VAL A 53 15.33 -19.27 -3.47
CA VAL A 53 14.18 -18.95 -2.61
C VAL A 53 13.38 -17.79 -3.19
N ALA A 54 14.03 -16.74 -3.69
CA ALA A 54 13.35 -15.60 -4.31
C ALA A 54 12.59 -16.02 -5.57
N GLY A 55 13.21 -16.81 -6.45
CA GLY A 55 12.59 -17.32 -7.68
C GLY A 55 11.43 -18.29 -7.40
N ALA A 56 11.68 -19.34 -6.62
CA ALA A 56 10.67 -20.35 -6.32
C ALA A 56 9.54 -19.79 -5.44
N GLY A 57 9.89 -19.04 -4.39
CA GLY A 57 8.91 -18.42 -3.49
C GLY A 57 8.05 -17.37 -4.20
N GLY A 58 8.65 -16.55 -5.06
CA GLY A 58 7.90 -15.63 -5.91
C GLY A 58 6.96 -16.35 -6.87
N GLY A 59 7.41 -17.46 -7.47
CA GLY A 59 6.59 -18.27 -8.38
C GLY A 59 5.38 -18.89 -7.67
N ILE A 60 5.60 -19.49 -6.50
CA ILE A 60 4.52 -20.03 -5.65
C ILE A 60 3.56 -18.92 -5.23
N SER A 61 4.08 -17.77 -4.80
CA SER A 61 3.27 -16.61 -4.44
C SER A 61 2.36 -16.18 -5.59
N MET A 62 2.87 -16.10 -6.83
CA MET A 62 2.04 -15.78 -7.99
C MET A 62 0.93 -16.80 -8.24
N LEU A 63 1.20 -18.10 -8.07
CA LEU A 63 0.19 -19.15 -8.25
C LEU A 63 -0.93 -19.04 -7.20
N VAL A 64 -0.56 -18.75 -5.94
CA VAL A 64 -1.52 -18.60 -4.83
C VAL A 64 -2.31 -17.29 -4.96
N THR A 65 -1.64 -16.22 -5.39
CA THR A 65 -2.23 -14.88 -5.40
C THR A 65 -2.87 -14.47 -6.72
N GLY A 66 -2.71 -15.27 -7.78
CA GLY A 66 -3.26 -14.98 -9.13
C GLY A 66 -2.42 -14.02 -9.99
N GLY A 67 -1.26 -13.56 -9.52
CA GLY A 67 -0.32 -12.75 -10.31
C GLY A 67 -0.85 -11.35 -10.66
N ALA A 68 -0.45 -10.84 -11.82
CA ALA A 68 -0.83 -9.53 -12.35
C ALA A 68 -2.19 -9.57 -13.06
N GLY A 69 -2.98 -8.52 -12.87
CA GLY A 69 -4.27 -8.31 -13.51
C GLY A 69 -4.53 -6.86 -13.88
N LYS A 70 -5.65 -6.65 -14.56
CA LYS A 70 -6.20 -5.35 -14.94
C LYS A 70 -7.65 -5.28 -14.53
N VAL A 71 -8.05 -4.13 -14.01
CA VAL A 71 -9.44 -3.87 -13.64
C VAL A 71 -9.87 -2.54 -14.24
N SER A 72 -11.06 -2.51 -14.83
CA SER A 72 -11.64 -1.27 -15.34
C SER A 72 -12.51 -0.64 -14.26
N CYS A 73 -12.32 0.64 -13.98
CA CYS A 73 -13.14 1.35 -13.01
C CYS A 73 -14.63 1.24 -13.37
N PRO A 74 -15.49 0.73 -12.48
CA PRO A 74 -16.91 0.57 -12.76
C PRO A 74 -17.64 1.91 -12.96
N ARG A 75 -17.03 3.04 -12.55
CA ARG A 75 -17.60 4.39 -12.70
C ARG A 75 -17.20 5.09 -14.01
N CYS A 76 -15.93 5.03 -14.40
CA CYS A 76 -15.40 5.78 -15.56
C CYS A 76 -14.74 4.93 -16.65
N GLY A 77 -14.59 3.62 -16.44
CA GLY A 77 -13.95 2.69 -17.38
C GLY A 77 -12.42 2.75 -17.43
N HIS A 78 -11.77 3.66 -16.69
CA HIS A 78 -10.31 3.76 -16.65
C HIS A 78 -9.67 2.44 -16.16
N ALA A 79 -8.67 1.95 -16.89
CA ALA A 79 -7.99 0.70 -16.55
C ALA A 79 -6.90 0.93 -15.51
N SER A 80 -6.94 0.14 -14.43
CA SER A 80 -5.92 0.11 -13.39
C SER A 80 -5.23 -1.25 -13.36
N GLU A 81 -3.92 -1.23 -13.13
CA GLU A 81 -3.13 -2.44 -13.00
C GLU A 81 -3.09 -2.90 -11.55
N VAL A 82 -3.15 -4.20 -11.33
CA VAL A 82 -3.13 -4.81 -10.00
C VAL A 82 -2.15 -5.99 -9.96
N LEU A 83 -1.53 -6.21 -8.80
CA LEU A 83 -0.75 -7.41 -8.49
C LEU A 83 -1.49 -8.24 -7.44
N HIS A 84 -1.31 -9.55 -7.44
CA HIS A 84 -1.96 -10.48 -6.51
C HIS A 84 -3.48 -10.48 -6.60
N ILE A 85 -4.08 -10.73 -7.77
CA ILE A 85 -5.54 -10.70 -8.05
C ILE A 85 -6.45 -11.23 -6.92
N SER A 86 -6.06 -12.27 -6.17
CA SER A 86 -6.89 -12.82 -5.09
C SER A 86 -6.83 -12.07 -3.76
N GLN A 87 -5.93 -11.10 -3.60
CA GLN A 87 -5.82 -10.29 -2.39
C GLN A 87 -6.81 -9.13 -2.39
N GLU A 88 -7.52 -8.98 -1.28
CA GLU A 88 -8.37 -7.83 -1.00
C GLU A 88 -7.55 -6.55 -0.94
N ARG A 89 -8.06 -5.48 -1.55
CA ARG A 89 -7.40 -4.19 -1.65
C ARG A 89 -8.39 -3.05 -1.73
N VAL A 90 -7.86 -1.86 -1.53
CA VAL A 90 -8.51 -0.59 -1.77
C VAL A 90 -7.63 0.22 -2.72
N LEU A 91 -8.19 0.78 -3.78
CA LEU A 91 -7.44 1.54 -4.79
C LEU A 91 -8.20 2.79 -5.24
N GLU A 92 -7.49 3.90 -5.42
CA GLU A 92 -8.03 5.13 -6.01
C GLU A 92 -7.91 5.05 -7.53
N CYS A 93 -9.02 5.25 -8.23
CA CYS A 93 -9.03 5.29 -9.69
C CYS A 93 -8.35 6.57 -10.20
N ALA A 94 -7.24 6.43 -10.92
CA ALA A 94 -6.53 7.58 -11.51
C ALA A 94 -7.36 8.38 -12.53
N GLY A 95 -8.42 7.79 -13.10
CA GLY A 95 -9.28 8.46 -14.08
C GLY A 95 -10.31 9.41 -13.44
N CYS A 96 -10.98 9.00 -12.36
CA CYS A 96 -12.06 9.78 -11.75
C CYS A 96 -11.92 10.05 -10.25
N GLY A 97 -10.84 9.58 -9.61
CA GLY A 97 -10.61 9.71 -8.16
C GLY A 97 -11.53 8.86 -7.29
N GLU A 98 -12.33 7.97 -7.87
CA GLU A 98 -13.22 7.09 -7.09
C GLU A 98 -12.43 5.96 -6.44
N TRP A 99 -12.77 5.65 -5.19
CA TRP A 99 -12.17 4.53 -4.48
C TRP A 99 -12.90 3.24 -4.80
N LEU A 100 -12.13 2.20 -5.10
CA LEU A 100 -12.63 0.85 -5.36
C LEU A 100 -12.11 -0.11 -4.29
N GLU A 101 -12.95 -1.03 -3.83
CA GLU A 101 -12.56 -2.10 -2.89
C GLU A 101 -12.94 -3.49 -3.42
N GLY A 102 -12.17 -4.50 -3.04
CA GLY A 102 -12.44 -5.90 -3.38
C GLY A 102 -11.19 -6.71 -3.70
N ALA A 103 -11.38 -7.90 -4.23
CA ALA A 103 -10.33 -8.84 -4.60
C ALA A 103 -10.43 -9.20 -6.09
N ARG A 104 -11.14 -10.29 -6.44
CA ARG A 104 -11.35 -10.69 -7.85
C ARG A 104 -12.37 -9.83 -8.59
N GLU A 105 -13.23 -9.17 -7.81
CA GLU A 105 -14.17 -8.17 -8.29
C GLU A 105 -13.94 -6.91 -7.46
N MET A 106 -13.95 -5.76 -8.14
CA MET A 106 -13.80 -4.45 -7.53
C MET A 106 -15.13 -3.70 -7.65
N SER A 107 -15.64 -3.22 -6.53
CA SER A 107 -16.83 -2.37 -6.45
C SER A 107 -16.45 -0.96 -6.02
N VAL A 108 -17.33 0.01 -6.29
CA VAL A 108 -17.17 1.37 -5.76
C VAL A 108 -17.33 1.35 -4.25
N VAL A 109 -16.40 1.98 -3.54
CA VAL A 109 -16.48 2.14 -2.09
C VAL A 109 -17.68 3.04 -1.73
N PRO A 110 -18.59 2.58 -0.84
CA PRO A 110 -19.69 3.41 -0.36
C PRO A 110 -19.21 4.73 0.27
N PRO A 111 -19.96 5.84 0.13
CA PRO A 111 -19.53 7.16 0.61
C PRO A 111 -19.37 7.25 2.13
N ASP A 112 -20.00 6.36 2.89
CA ASP A 112 -20.00 6.24 4.35
C ASP A 112 -19.05 5.14 4.86
N ARG A 113 -18.26 4.51 3.98
CA ARG A 113 -17.33 3.43 4.35
C ARG A 113 -16.31 3.89 5.39
N VAL A 114 -16.21 3.11 6.46
CA VAL A 114 -15.13 3.19 7.47
C VAL A 114 -14.34 1.88 7.47
N ALA A 115 -13.12 1.90 6.96
CA ALA A 115 -12.23 0.75 6.87
C ALA A 115 -11.75 0.27 8.26
N GLU A 116 -11.33 -0.99 8.35
CA GLU A 116 -10.72 -1.54 9.57
C GLU A 116 -9.39 -0.86 9.90
N LYS A 117 -8.60 -0.56 8.86
CA LYS A 117 -7.32 0.15 8.97
C LYS A 117 -7.29 1.35 8.02
N PRO A 118 -6.51 2.40 8.30
CA PRO A 118 -6.37 3.52 7.39
C PRO A 118 -5.86 3.09 6.01
N CYS A 119 -6.66 3.31 4.97
CA CYS A 119 -6.32 2.93 3.59
C CYS A 119 -6.69 3.98 2.54
N PHE A 120 -7.54 4.95 2.89
CA PHE A 120 -7.92 6.03 2.00
C PHE A 120 -6.88 7.14 2.06
N THR A 121 -6.04 7.26 1.05
CA THR A 121 -4.89 8.18 1.07
C THR A 121 -5.19 9.53 0.43
N CYS A 122 -4.64 10.60 0.97
CA CYS A 122 -4.48 11.87 0.26
C CYS A 122 -3.06 12.42 0.46
N PRO A 123 -2.55 13.27 -0.45
CA PRO A 123 -1.31 14.00 -0.22
C PRO A 123 -1.37 14.79 1.09
N LEU A 124 -0.24 14.88 1.81
CA LEU A 124 -0.13 15.77 2.96
C LEU A 124 -0.09 17.23 2.46
N PRO A 125 -1.07 18.08 2.81
CA PRO A 125 -1.08 19.49 2.39
C PRO A 125 0.16 20.25 2.87
N GLU A 126 0.58 21.23 2.09
CA GLU A 126 1.59 22.20 2.52
C GLU A 126 0.97 23.23 3.48
N GLY A 127 1.73 23.62 4.51
CA GLY A 127 1.29 24.63 5.48
C GLY A 127 0.48 24.07 6.66
N GLN A 128 -0.40 24.91 7.23
CA GLN A 128 -1.16 24.55 8.42
C GLN A 128 -2.34 23.64 8.08
N LEU A 129 -2.33 22.43 8.62
CA LEU A 129 -3.42 21.47 8.45
C LEU A 129 -4.71 21.96 9.10
N ARG A 130 -5.79 21.92 8.33
CA ARG A 130 -7.14 22.20 8.82
C ARG A 130 -7.89 20.89 8.98
N TRP A 131 -8.38 20.65 10.20
CA TRP A 131 -9.16 19.46 10.54
C TRP A 131 -10.67 19.73 10.45
N VAL A 132 -11.43 18.69 10.12
CA VAL A 132 -12.89 18.78 9.96
C VAL A 132 -13.53 19.16 11.28
N ARG A 133 -14.44 20.13 11.23
CA ARG A 133 -15.20 20.63 12.38
C ARG A 133 -16.69 20.65 12.11
N GLN A 134 -17.47 20.45 13.17
CA GLN A 134 -18.91 20.68 13.18
C GLN A 134 -19.26 21.47 14.44
N GLU A 135 -20.01 22.56 14.28
CA GLU A 135 -20.38 23.44 15.41
C GLU A 135 -19.16 23.93 16.23
N GLY A 136 -18.04 24.17 15.55
CA GLY A 136 -16.78 24.60 16.16
C GLY A 136 -15.95 23.48 16.80
N ALA A 137 -16.52 22.30 17.05
CA ALA A 137 -15.81 21.14 17.61
C ALA A 137 -15.07 20.35 16.53
N LEU A 138 -13.89 19.83 16.85
CA LEU A 138 -13.16 18.89 15.99
C LEU A 138 -13.90 17.55 15.94
N LEU A 139 -13.84 16.88 14.79
CA LEU A 139 -14.46 15.56 14.60
C LEU A 139 -13.42 14.44 14.55
N CYS A 140 -13.78 13.29 15.10
CA CYS A 140 -13.05 12.04 15.02
C CYS A 140 -12.97 11.57 13.55
N PRO A 141 -11.78 11.27 13.02
CA PRO A 141 -11.58 10.78 11.65
C PRO A 141 -12.21 9.42 11.34
N THR A 142 -12.61 8.66 12.37
CA THR A 142 -13.20 7.32 12.22
C THR A 142 -14.71 7.35 12.32
N CYS A 143 -15.26 7.82 13.45
CA CYS A 143 -16.69 7.73 13.73
C CYS A 143 -17.44 9.06 13.56
N GLY A 144 -16.75 10.18 13.32
CA GLY A 144 -17.37 11.50 13.22
C GLY A 144 -17.88 12.10 14.54
N ALA A 145 -17.70 11.42 15.68
CA ALA A 145 -18.00 11.98 17.00
C ALA A 145 -17.06 13.16 17.33
N ARG A 146 -17.38 13.95 18.37
CA ARG A 146 -16.50 15.01 18.84
C ARG A 146 -15.13 14.44 19.25
N ALA A 147 -14.06 14.97 18.67
CA ALA A 147 -12.71 14.70 19.10
C ALA A 147 -12.44 15.47 20.40
N GLU A 148 -11.82 14.79 21.35
CA GLU A 148 -11.55 15.33 22.69
C GLU A 148 -10.12 15.82 22.83
N ARG A 149 -9.19 15.28 22.02
CA ARG A 149 -7.78 15.63 22.05
C ARG A 149 -7.13 15.52 20.69
N MET A 150 -5.94 16.12 20.59
CA MET A 150 -5.01 15.92 19.49
C MET A 150 -3.99 14.85 19.89
N LYS A 151 -3.63 13.98 18.96
CA LYS A 151 -2.58 12.98 19.11
C LYS A 151 -1.54 13.19 18.02
N THR A 152 -0.27 13.28 18.40
CA THR A 152 0.83 13.31 17.43
C THR A 152 1.04 11.92 16.86
N ILE A 153 1.02 11.80 15.53
CA ILE A 153 1.38 10.58 14.81
C ILE A 153 2.68 10.80 14.06
N GLU A 154 3.51 9.76 14.04
CA GLU A 154 4.81 9.75 13.39
C GLU A 154 4.77 8.90 12.12
N GLY A 155 5.35 9.44 11.05
CA GLY A 155 5.53 8.71 9.80
C GLY A 155 6.95 8.16 9.70
N ALA A 156 7.09 6.83 9.80
CA ALA A 156 8.37 6.16 9.52
C ALA A 156 8.44 5.79 8.03
N SER A 157 9.52 6.18 7.35
CA SER A 157 9.78 5.75 5.97
C SER A 157 10.13 4.26 5.96
N ALA A 158 9.41 3.45 5.19
CA ALA A 158 9.73 2.03 4.98
C ALA A 158 11.13 1.83 4.35
N VAL A 159 11.65 2.85 3.63
CA VAL A 159 13.02 2.86 3.09
C VAL A 159 14.05 3.02 4.21
N GLY A 160 13.70 3.70 5.30
CA GLY A 160 14.55 3.91 6.46
C GLY A 160 14.92 2.63 7.20
N THR A 161 14.04 1.61 7.19
CA THR A 161 14.26 0.33 7.87
C THR A 161 15.31 -0.55 7.20
N ALA A 162 15.47 -0.44 5.88
CA ALA A 162 16.55 -1.12 5.15
C ALA A 162 17.88 -0.35 5.29
N ALA A 163 17.84 0.98 5.29
CA ALA A 163 19.04 1.82 5.45
C ALA A 163 19.62 1.76 6.88
N SER A 164 18.79 1.58 7.91
CA SER A 164 19.25 1.45 9.31
C SER A 164 20.05 0.17 9.58
N LEU A 165 20.02 -0.81 8.67
CA LEU A 165 20.86 -2.00 8.75
C LEU A 165 22.31 -1.73 8.32
N VAL A 166 22.57 -0.64 7.58
CA VAL A 166 23.87 -0.38 6.94
C VAL A 166 24.57 0.85 7.53
N SER A 167 23.84 1.76 8.19
CA SER A 167 24.45 2.92 8.85
C SER A 167 23.80 3.22 10.22
N PRO A 168 24.57 3.20 11.32
CA PRO A 168 24.05 3.41 12.68
C PRO A 168 23.64 4.87 12.96
N VAL A 169 23.90 5.81 12.04
CA VAL A 169 23.51 7.22 12.16
C VAL A 169 22.70 7.63 10.93
N SER A 170 21.57 6.97 10.73
CA SER A 170 20.53 7.48 9.84
C SER A 170 19.75 8.55 10.60
N VAL A 171 20.01 9.83 10.32
CA VAL A 171 19.11 10.93 10.72
C VAL A 171 17.77 10.71 10.01
N GLN A 172 16.90 9.89 10.60
CA GLN A 172 15.54 9.71 10.12
C GLN A 172 14.81 11.01 10.39
N ARG A 173 14.46 11.75 9.34
CA ARG A 173 13.55 12.88 9.45
C ARG A 173 12.18 12.32 9.80
N VAL A 174 11.90 12.23 11.11
CA VAL A 174 10.56 11.92 11.61
C VAL A 174 9.68 13.09 11.22
N THR A 175 8.60 12.78 10.49
CA THR A 175 7.55 13.78 10.29
C THR A 175 6.46 13.49 11.30
N GLU A 176 6.11 14.52 12.06
CA GLU A 176 5.06 14.48 13.05
C GLU A 176 3.85 15.27 12.56
N VAL A 177 2.66 14.76 12.81
CA VAL A 177 1.40 15.42 12.52
C VAL A 177 0.45 15.23 13.69
N ASP A 178 -0.13 16.33 14.18
CA ASP A 178 -1.18 16.26 15.19
C ASP A 178 -2.53 15.99 14.55
N VAL A 179 -3.18 14.88 14.93
CA VAL A 179 -4.48 14.44 14.42
C VAL A 179 -5.55 14.44 15.52
N PRO A 180 -6.81 14.81 15.21
CA PRO A 180 -7.89 14.76 16.17
C PRO A 180 -8.27 13.30 16.47
N VAL A 181 -8.51 12.97 17.74
CA VAL A 181 -8.93 11.63 18.18
C VAL A 181 -10.05 11.71 19.22
N CYS A 182 -10.85 10.65 19.32
CA CYS A 182 -11.83 10.46 20.39
C CYS A 182 -11.38 9.32 21.32
N PRO A 183 -12.01 9.12 22.49
CA PRO A 183 -11.64 8.05 23.42
C PRO A 183 -11.65 6.65 22.81
N GLU A 184 -12.61 6.39 21.91
CA GLU A 184 -12.77 5.08 21.26
C GLU A 184 -11.83 4.83 20.08
N HIS A 185 -11.24 5.87 19.48
CA HIS A 185 -10.52 5.74 18.22
C HIS A 185 -9.27 6.62 18.20
N GLU A 186 -8.12 5.96 18.24
CA GLU A 186 -6.80 6.61 18.13
C GLU A 186 -6.05 6.24 16.85
N ASP A 187 -6.64 5.39 16.01
CA ASP A 187 -6.05 4.77 14.83
C ASP A 187 -6.73 5.24 13.52
N GLY A 188 -7.48 6.34 13.59
CA GLY A 188 -8.27 6.85 12.46
C GLY A 188 -7.45 7.38 11.29
N ILE A 189 -6.22 7.84 11.56
CA ILE A 189 -5.31 8.42 10.57
C ILE A 189 -3.90 7.87 10.77
N TRP A 190 -3.24 7.51 9.67
CA TRP A 190 -1.81 7.20 9.61
C TRP A 190 -1.05 8.15 8.70
N LEU A 191 0.21 8.41 9.04
CA LEU A 191 1.13 9.17 8.20
C LEU A 191 2.02 8.22 7.43
N LEU A 192 1.89 8.22 6.10
CA LEU A 192 2.68 7.41 5.19
C LEU A 192 3.81 8.26 4.61
N VAL A 193 5.05 7.82 4.78
CA VAL A 193 6.23 8.44 4.15
C VAL A 193 6.70 7.53 3.02
N LEU A 194 6.34 7.90 1.79
CA LEU A 194 6.61 7.17 0.57
C LEU A 194 7.73 7.87 -0.24
N PRO A 195 8.37 7.17 -1.21
CA PRO A 195 9.38 7.78 -2.08
C PRO A 195 8.85 8.96 -2.90
N ASP A 196 7.56 8.97 -3.24
CA ASP A 196 6.88 10.01 -4.02
C ASP A 196 6.34 11.17 -3.16
N GLY A 197 6.48 11.09 -1.83
CA GLY A 197 6.06 12.14 -0.91
C GLY A 197 5.39 11.61 0.35
N LYS A 198 4.80 12.54 1.11
CA LYS A 198 4.07 12.22 2.35
C LYS A 198 2.57 12.17 2.06
N LYS A 199 1.89 11.17 2.59
CA LYS A 199 0.44 10.99 2.45
C LYS A 199 -0.19 10.74 3.81
N LEU A 200 -1.42 11.19 4.00
CA LEU A 200 -2.25 10.80 5.13
C LEU A 200 -3.20 9.70 4.66
N ALA A 201 -3.26 8.59 5.39
CA ALA A 201 -4.25 7.54 5.19
C ALA A 201 -5.35 7.66 6.24
N PHE A 202 -6.61 7.50 5.84
CA PHE A 202 -7.78 7.64 6.70
C PHE A 202 -8.58 6.33 6.74
N ARG A 203 -9.26 6.07 7.86
CA ARG A 203 -10.26 4.98 7.96
C ARG A 203 -11.58 5.35 7.28
N SER A 204 -12.04 6.59 7.41
CA SER A 204 -13.31 7.05 6.81
C SER A 204 -13.08 7.74 5.46
N ILE A 205 -13.72 7.24 4.40
CA ILE A 205 -13.68 7.90 3.08
C ILE A 205 -14.39 9.25 3.11
N TYR A 206 -15.49 9.36 3.87
CA TYR A 206 -16.22 10.60 4.06
C TYR A 206 -15.34 11.68 4.69
N TYR A 207 -14.66 11.33 5.80
CA TYR A 207 -13.78 12.28 6.49
C TYR A 207 -12.61 12.71 5.61
N MET A 208 -11.99 11.77 4.90
CA MET A 208 -10.91 12.06 3.96
C MET A 208 -11.36 13.05 2.87
N ARG A 209 -12.55 12.89 2.31
CA ARG A 209 -13.11 13.83 1.31
C ARG A 209 -13.32 15.23 1.88
N LEU A 210 -13.87 15.34 3.09
CA LEU A 210 -14.02 16.63 3.77
C LEU A 210 -12.66 17.27 4.08
N PHE A 211 -11.69 16.48 4.52
CA PHE A 211 -10.32 16.94 4.77
C PHE A 211 -9.68 17.47 3.49
N ARG A 212 -9.81 16.74 2.38
CA ARG A 212 -9.34 17.14 1.04
C ARG A 212 -9.92 18.48 0.61
N GLN A 213 -11.25 18.61 0.68
CA GLN A 213 -11.95 19.86 0.37
C GLN A 213 -11.48 21.02 1.25
N LEU A 214 -11.30 20.77 2.55
CA LEU A 214 -10.88 21.78 3.51
C LEU A 214 -9.42 22.21 3.30
N ASN A 215 -8.54 21.36 2.77
CA ASN A 215 -7.12 21.67 2.59
C ASN A 215 -6.72 21.93 1.13
N GLY A 216 -7.64 21.78 0.18
CA GLY A 216 -7.38 22.04 -1.24
C GLY A 216 -6.48 20.97 -1.91
N VAL A 217 -6.64 19.70 -1.52
CA VAL A 217 -5.86 18.54 -2.04
C VAL A 217 -6.74 17.43 -2.62
#